data_AF-A0A5P3VHW6-F1
#
_entry.id   AF-A0A5P3VHW6-F1
#
_cell.length_a   1.000
_cell.length_b   1.000
_cell.length_c   1.000
_cell.angle_alpha   90.00
_cell.angle_beta   90.00
_cell.angle_gamma   90.00
#
_symmetry.space_group_name_H-M   'P 1'
#
loop_
_entity.id
_entity.type
_entity.pdbx_description
1 polymer ?
#
loop_
_entity_poly.entity_id
_entity_poly.type
_entity_poly.pdbx_seq_one_letter_code
_entity_poly.pdbx_strand_id
1 'polypeptide(L)'
;MTTTALPTTAGQLLAHIERAGAADEWTIDTDATRPIDECQRLRRTFRLRALGDAECGVVAEFGHLFIALHDFDCLLADLWRPVPLSDVIATKLWATPNALAFVAALERLFPEDAMQARCLHS
;
A
#
# COMPACT_ATOMS: atom_id res chain seq x y z
N MET A 1 -2.13 -16.80 17.55
CA MET A 1 -1.59 -15.90 16.51
C MET A 1 -2.69 -14.91 16.17
N THR A 2 -2.50 -13.62 16.49
CA THR A 2 -3.49 -12.57 16.22
C THR A 2 -3.46 -12.21 14.74
N THR A 3 -4.44 -12.69 13.99
CA THR A 3 -4.68 -12.29 12.60
C THR A 3 -4.99 -10.80 12.57
N THR A 4 -4.03 -9.98 12.12
CA THR A 4 -4.25 -8.54 12.00
C THR A 4 -4.97 -8.31 10.68
N ALA A 5 -6.23 -7.86 10.73
CA ALA A 5 -6.98 -7.52 9.53
C ALA A 5 -6.24 -6.45 8.71
N LEU A 6 -6.31 -6.52 7.37
CA LEU A 6 -5.69 -5.48 6.54
C LEU A 6 -6.27 -4.12 6.89
N PRO A 7 -5.41 -3.08 6.92
CA PRO A 7 -5.89 -1.73 7.09
C PRO A 7 -6.82 -1.38 5.93
N THR A 8 -7.94 -0.77 6.26
CA THR A 8 -8.88 -0.18 5.29
C THR A 8 -8.86 1.35 5.37
N THR A 9 -8.10 1.92 6.31
CA THR A 9 -7.98 3.35 6.55
C THR A 9 -6.52 3.76 6.75
N ALA A 10 -6.21 5.03 6.49
CA ALA A 10 -4.86 5.57 6.71
C ALA A 10 -4.39 5.39 8.17
N GLY A 11 -5.29 5.56 9.14
CA GLY A 11 -4.96 5.39 10.56
C GLY A 11 -4.61 3.95 10.92
N GLN A 12 -5.34 2.98 10.35
CA GLN A 12 -5.02 1.57 10.54
C GLN A 12 -3.70 1.17 9.86
N LEU A 13 -3.42 1.74 8.68
CA LEU A 13 -2.16 1.50 7.98
C LEU A 13 -0.97 2.03 8.78
N LEU A 14 -1.07 3.26 9.29
CA LEU A 14 -0.06 3.84 10.18
C LEU A 14 0.17 2.94 11.40
N ALA A 15 -0.90 2.57 12.11
CA ALA A 15 -0.78 1.72 13.29
C ALA A 15 -0.19 0.33 12.98
N HIS A 16 -0.38 -0.17 11.75
CA HIS A 16 0.24 -1.42 11.29
C HIS A 16 1.74 -1.25 11.04
N ILE A 17 2.15 -0.18 10.36
CA ILE A 17 3.58 0.17 10.14
C ILE A 17 4.30 0.34 11.48
N GLU A 18 3.69 1.03 12.44
CA GLU A 18 4.23 1.22 13.79
C GLU A 18 4.37 -0.11 14.54
N ARG A 19 3.34 -0.97 14.51
CA ARG A 19 3.40 -2.30 15.13
C ARG A 19 4.44 -3.22 14.51
N ALA A 20 4.72 -3.06 13.21
CA ALA A 20 5.77 -3.77 12.51
C ALA A 20 7.19 -3.24 12.83
N GLY A 21 7.31 -2.16 13.60
CA GLY A 21 8.60 -1.54 13.93
C GLY A 21 9.24 -0.83 12.73
N ALA A 22 8.47 -0.52 11.69
CA ALA A 22 8.98 0.03 10.43
C ALA A 22 8.79 1.55 10.31
N ALA A 23 8.27 2.25 11.33
CA ALA A 23 7.89 3.67 11.23
C ALA A 23 9.01 4.58 10.68
N ASP A 24 10.28 4.34 11.03
CA ASP A 24 11.41 5.13 10.57
C ASP A 24 11.71 4.97 9.07
N GLU A 25 11.24 3.88 8.46
CA GLU A 25 11.39 3.57 7.04
C GLU A 25 10.38 4.30 6.16
N TRP A 26 9.30 4.83 6.74
CA TRP A 26 8.19 5.44 6.00
C TRP A 26 8.13 6.96 6.19
N THR A 27 7.71 7.66 5.15
CA THR A 27 7.30 9.07 5.19
C THR A 27 5.81 9.15 4.87
N ILE A 28 5.14 10.12 5.49
CA ILE A 28 3.69 10.30 5.35
C ILE A 28 3.42 11.75 5.02
N ASP A 29 2.98 11.99 3.80
CA ASP A 29 2.58 13.31 3.33
C ASP A 29 1.07 13.43 3.42
N THR A 30 0.59 14.60 3.86
CA THR A 30 -0.85 14.90 3.94
C THR A 30 -1.13 16.14 3.10
N ASP A 31 -1.84 15.93 2.00
CA ASP A 31 -2.23 16.97 1.06
C ASP A 31 -3.75 17.15 1.06
N ALA A 32 -4.25 18.24 0.49
CA ALA A 32 -5.66 18.34 0.17
C ALA A 32 -6.02 17.28 -0.89
N THR A 33 -7.19 16.64 -0.74
CA THR A 33 -7.71 15.78 -1.80
C THR A 33 -8.05 16.60 -3.05
N ARG A 34 -8.19 15.90 -4.17
CA ARG A 34 -8.74 16.53 -5.39
C ARG A 34 -10.16 17.04 -5.09
N PRO A 35 -10.59 18.16 -5.68
CA PRO A 35 -11.93 18.73 -5.44
C PRO A 35 -13.09 17.79 -5.75
N ILE A 36 -12.83 16.74 -6.55
CA ILE A 36 -13.81 15.71 -6.94
C ILE A 36 -14.01 14.62 -5.87
N ASP A 37 -13.15 14.54 -4.85
CA ASP A 37 -13.33 13.62 -3.73
C ASP A 37 -14.27 14.24 -2.69
N GLU A 38 -15.57 13.95 -2.84
CA GLU A 38 -16.61 14.41 -1.91
C GLU A 38 -16.59 13.66 -0.57
N CYS A 39 -15.91 12.51 -0.51
CA CYS A 39 -15.89 11.61 0.64
C CYS A 39 -14.76 11.92 1.63
N GLN A 40 -13.62 12.45 1.15
CA GLN A 40 -12.49 12.81 2.00
C GLN A 40 -11.90 14.17 1.60
N ARG A 41 -11.50 14.97 2.61
CA ARG A 41 -10.88 16.29 2.41
C ARG A 41 -9.35 16.27 2.35
N LEU A 42 -8.74 15.18 2.80
CA LEU A 42 -7.29 15.06 2.97
C LEU A 42 -6.81 13.74 2.39
N ARG A 43 -5.80 13.83 1.52
CA ARG A 43 -5.13 12.71 0.88
C ARG A 43 -3.89 12.41 1.68
N ARG A 44 -3.72 11.17 2.12
CA ARG A 44 -2.49 10.74 2.80
C ARG A 44 -1.70 9.82 1.90
N THR A 45 -0.43 10.14 1.69
CA THR A 45 0.48 9.33 0.87
C THR A 45 1.58 8.76 1.75
N PHE A 46 1.67 7.45 1.81
CA PHE A 46 2.70 6.70 2.54
C PHE A 46 3.78 6.27 1.55
N ARG A 47 5.02 6.71 1.76
CA ARG A 47 6.17 6.44 0.89
C ARG A 47 7.29 5.79 1.69
N LEU A 48 8.17 5.05 1.02
CA LEU A 48 9.40 4.55 1.64
C LEU A 48 10.48 5.62 1.53
N ARG A 49 11.08 5.99 2.67
CA ARG A 49 12.17 6.96 2.75
C ARG A 49 13.34 6.60 1.84
N ALA A 50 13.65 5.30 1.74
CA ALA A 50 14.75 4.79 0.92
C ALA A 50 14.54 5.00 -0.59
N LEU A 51 13.30 5.22 -1.03
CA LEU A 51 12.97 5.42 -2.45
C LEU A 51 12.89 6.91 -2.85
N GLY A 52 13.09 7.83 -1.90
CA GLY A 52 13.10 9.28 -2.15
C GLY A 52 11.82 9.75 -2.85
N ASP A 53 11.99 10.51 -3.94
CA ASP A 53 10.90 11.10 -4.73
C ASP A 53 10.30 10.16 -5.78
N ALA A 54 10.50 8.84 -5.65
CA ALA A 54 9.89 7.88 -6.56
C ALA A 54 8.35 8.02 -6.56
N GLU A 55 7.76 7.94 -7.75
CA GLU A 55 6.30 8.01 -7.95
C GLU A 55 5.61 6.69 -7.56
N CYS A 56 5.84 6.25 -6.33
CA CYS A 56 5.21 5.08 -5.72
C CYS A 56 4.81 5.36 -4.27
N GLY A 57 3.68 4.81 -3.86
CA GLY A 57 3.17 5.01 -2.50
C GLY A 57 1.87 4.27 -2.23
N VAL A 58 1.47 4.21 -0.96
CA VAL A 58 0.08 3.89 -0.62
C VAL A 58 -0.67 5.20 -0.43
N VAL A 59 -1.75 5.40 -1.17
CA VAL A 59 -2.58 6.60 -1.13
C VAL A 59 -3.90 6.27 -0.45
N ALA A 60 -4.25 7.06 0.56
CA ALA A 60 -5.59 7.05 1.14
C ALA A 60 -6.44 8.17 0.51
N GLU A 61 -7.41 7.77 -0.31
CA GLU A 61 -8.37 8.65 -0.99
C GLU A 61 -9.68 7.88 -1.28
N PHE A 62 -10.78 8.60 -1.46
CA PHE A 62 -12.11 8.05 -1.77
C PHE A 62 -12.61 6.95 -0.80
N GLY A 63 -12.14 6.92 0.45
CA GLY A 63 -12.52 5.86 1.41
C GLY A 63 -11.71 4.56 1.31
N HIS A 64 -10.68 4.53 0.46
CA HIS A 64 -9.89 3.33 0.17
C HIS A 64 -8.39 3.58 0.35
N LEU A 65 -7.61 2.49 0.33
CA LEU A 65 -6.16 2.51 0.27
C LEU A 65 -5.73 1.92 -1.08
N PHE A 66 -5.04 2.72 -1.87
CA PHE A 66 -4.52 2.35 -3.18
C PHE A 66 -3.01 2.23 -3.15
N ILE A 67 -2.47 1.20 -3.77
CA ILE A 67 -1.06 1.13 -4.16
C ILE A 67 -0.95 1.88 -5.48
N ALA A 68 -0.27 3.02 -5.47
CA ALA A 68 -0.04 3.84 -6.65
C ALA A 68 1.39 3.66 -7.13
N LEU A 69 1.56 3.30 -8.41
CA LEU A 69 2.84 3.03 -9.07
C LEU A 69 2.86 3.70 -10.45
N HIS A 70 3.35 4.93 -10.56
CA HIS A 70 3.35 5.70 -11.80
C HIS A 70 1.97 5.68 -12.52
N ASP A 71 1.82 4.88 -13.59
CA ASP A 71 0.57 4.72 -14.37
C ASP A 71 -0.31 3.53 -13.95
N PHE A 72 -0.03 2.92 -12.79
CA PHE A 72 -0.75 1.77 -12.30
C PHE A 72 -1.21 1.97 -10.86
N ASP A 73 -2.53 1.94 -10.66
CA ASP A 73 -3.16 1.99 -9.35
C ASP A 73 -3.96 0.71 -9.10
N CYS A 74 -3.82 0.11 -7.92
CA CYS A 74 -4.66 -0.99 -7.47
C CYS A 74 -5.00 -0.87 -5.98
N LEU A 75 -5.99 -1.61 -5.50
CA LEU A 75 -6.32 -1.60 -4.08
C LEU A 75 -5.21 -2.31 -3.28
N LEU A 76 -4.90 -1.81 -2.08
CA LEU A 76 -4.01 -2.51 -1.14
C LEU A 76 -4.52 -3.94 -0.83
N ALA A 77 -5.83 -4.15 -0.91
CA ALA A 77 -6.45 -5.46 -0.75
C ALA A 77 -6.05 -6.49 -1.84
N ASP A 78 -5.59 -6.03 -3.00
CA ASP A 78 -5.23 -6.87 -4.15
C ASP A 78 -3.75 -7.24 -4.19
N LEU A 79 -2.97 -6.89 -3.15
CA LEU A 79 -1.52 -7.10 -3.09
C LEU A 79 -1.05 -8.54 -3.40
N TRP A 80 -1.89 -9.56 -3.17
CA TRP A 80 -1.55 -10.97 -3.38
C TRP A 80 -2.48 -11.72 -4.35
N ARG A 81 -3.39 -11.04 -5.06
CA ARG A 81 -4.45 -11.73 -5.83
C ARG A 81 -4.30 -11.53 -7.34
N PRO A 82 -4.32 -12.60 -8.17
CA PRO A 82 -4.28 -14.03 -7.83
C PRO A 82 -2.87 -14.59 -7.55
N VAL A 83 -1.83 -13.77 -7.72
CA VAL A 83 -0.41 -14.04 -7.47
C VAL A 83 0.18 -12.78 -6.80
N PRO A 84 1.40 -12.82 -6.22
CA PRO A 84 2.04 -11.64 -5.65
C PRO A 84 2.08 -10.47 -6.63
N LEU A 85 1.77 -9.27 -6.17
CA LEU A 85 1.75 -8.09 -7.03
C LEU A 85 3.13 -7.81 -7.62
N SER A 86 4.21 -8.14 -6.90
CA SER A 86 5.58 -8.03 -7.42
C SER A 86 5.79 -8.85 -8.69
N ASP A 87 5.26 -10.08 -8.75
CA ASP A 87 5.30 -10.93 -9.94
C ASP A 87 4.50 -10.32 -11.10
N VAL A 88 3.31 -9.76 -10.81
CA VAL A 88 2.48 -9.10 -11.84
C VAL A 88 3.23 -7.90 -12.44
N ILE A 89 3.85 -7.08 -11.59
CA ILE A 89 4.58 -5.89 -12.02
C ILE A 89 5.84 -6.27 -12.78
N ALA A 90 6.57 -7.30 -12.36
CA ALA A 90 7.80 -7.74 -13.03
C ALA A 90 7.59 -8.10 -14.52
N THR A 91 6.35 -8.44 -14.92
CA THR A 91 5.99 -8.71 -16.31
C THR A 91 5.71 -7.46 -17.16
N LYS A 92 5.63 -6.27 -16.56
CA LYS A 92 5.23 -5.04 -17.24
C LYS A 92 6.43 -4.28 -17.80
N LEU A 93 6.30 -3.78 -19.02
CA LEU A 93 7.35 -2.99 -19.67
C LEU A 93 7.63 -1.65 -18.96
N TRP A 94 6.65 -1.12 -18.22
CA TRP A 94 6.80 0.11 -17.45
C TRP A 94 7.43 -0.10 -16.07
N ALA A 95 7.65 -1.36 -15.65
CA ALA A 95 8.11 -1.66 -14.31
C ALA A 95 9.50 -1.06 -14.05
N THR A 96 9.58 -0.26 -12.99
CA THR A 96 10.85 0.32 -12.54
C THR A 96 11.40 -0.44 -11.34
N PRO A 97 12.73 -0.39 -11.09
CA PRO A 97 13.31 -0.97 -9.88
C PRO A 97 12.67 -0.42 -8.59
N ASN A 98 12.27 0.86 -8.59
CA ASN A 98 11.62 1.49 -7.45
C ASN A 98 10.21 0.93 -7.22
N ALA A 99 9.42 0.73 -8.28
CA ALA A 99 8.10 0.12 -8.18
C ALA A 99 8.19 -1.31 -7.61
N LEU A 100 9.14 -2.11 -8.10
CA LEU A 100 9.38 -3.46 -7.60
C LEU A 100 9.83 -3.46 -6.14
N ALA A 101 10.78 -2.58 -5.78
CA ALA A 101 11.25 -2.44 -4.40
C ALA A 101 10.14 -1.99 -3.44
N PHE A 102 9.26 -1.09 -3.89
CA PHE A 102 8.12 -0.63 -3.12
C PHE A 102 7.12 -1.76 -2.84
N VAL A 103 6.74 -2.51 -3.87
CA VAL A 103 5.81 -3.63 -3.71
C VAL A 103 6.42 -4.76 -2.88
N ALA A 104 7.70 -5.07 -3.07
CA ALA A 104 8.39 -6.04 -2.21
C ALA A 104 8.40 -5.61 -0.74
N ALA A 105 8.52 -4.32 -0.44
CA ALA A 105 8.40 -3.82 0.93
C ALA A 105 6.98 -3.94 1.48
N LEU A 106 5.96 -3.70 0.66
CA LEU A 106 4.56 -3.94 1.04
C LEU A 106 4.29 -5.43 1.30
N GLU A 107 4.77 -6.33 0.46
CA GLU A 107 4.62 -7.78 0.64
C GLU A 107 5.32 -8.26 1.92
N ARG A 108 6.47 -7.68 2.29
CA ARG A 108 7.09 -7.93 3.60
C ARG A 108 6.27 -7.39 4.77
N LEU A 109 5.65 -6.22 4.60
CA LEU A 109 4.81 -5.59 5.63
C LEU A 109 3.47 -6.33 5.81
N PHE A 110 2.98 -6.96 4.75
CA PHE A 110 1.74 -7.71 4.67
C PHE A 110 1.99 -9.12 4.09
N PRO A 111 2.61 -10.03 4.87
CA PRO A 111 2.91 -11.38 4.38
C PRO A 111 1.64 -12.14 3.98
N GLU A 112 1.76 -13.01 2.96
CA GLU A 112 0.65 -13.75 2.36
C GLU A 112 -0.23 -14.50 3.38
N ASP A 113 0.37 -15.16 4.37
CA ASP A 113 -0.35 -15.89 5.42
C ASP A 113 -1.33 -15.00 6.21
N ALA A 114 -0.94 -13.74 6.44
CA ALA A 114 -1.80 -12.75 7.10
C ALA A 114 -2.97 -12.32 6.20
N MET A 115 -2.82 -12.42 4.88
CA MET A 115 -3.84 -12.08 3.89
C MET A 115 -4.78 -13.25 3.57
N GLN A 116 -4.26 -14.48 3.45
CA GLN A 116 -5.02 -15.69 3.11
C GLN A 116 -5.91 -16.19 4.25
N ALA A 117 -5.54 -15.98 5.52
CA ALA A 117 -6.39 -16.31 6.68
C ALA A 117 -7.79 -15.66 6.65
N ARG A 118 -7.99 -14.65 5.78
CA ARG A 118 -9.27 -13.99 5.52
C ARG A 118 -10.12 -14.66 4.44
N CYS A 119 -9.52 -15.35 3.46
CA CYS A 119 -10.25 -16.01 2.37
C CYS A 119 -11.04 -17.24 2.82
N LEU A 120 -10.59 -17.91 3.88
CA LEU A 120 -11.20 -19.15 4.40
C LEU A 120 -12.42 -18.90 5.30
N HIS A 121 -12.78 -17.64 5.57
CA HIS A 121 -13.90 -17.27 6.46
C HIS A 121 -14.93 -16.35 5.78
N SER A 122 -14.95 -16.27 4.44
CA SER A 122 -15.99 -15.58 3.66
C SER A 122 -16.92 -16.56 2.96
#